data_AF-A0A0G4B488-F1
#
_entry.id   AF-A0A0G4B488-F1
#
_cell.length_a   1.000
_cell.length_b   1.000
_cell.length_c   1.000
_cell.angle_alpha   90.00
_cell.angle_beta   90.00
_cell.angle_gamma   90.00
#
_symmetry.space_group_name_H-M   'P 1'
#
loop_
_entity.id
_entity.type
_entity.pdbx_description
1 polymer ?
#
loop_
_entity_poly.entity_id
_entity_poly.type
_entity_poly.pdbx_seq_one_letter_code
_entity_poly.pdbx_strand_id
1 'polypeptide(L)'
;MRNGKRGRKKLLRTIHFCPEITYFKPVGVPLRNLQEEVLTLDEVEAIRSTDLDDLNQEEAAIKMGISRITYLRILHSAHKKIARSLIYGKAIQMRGGDVIMPNLDGTGPQGHGSQTGQGQGWGKKQGQGLGGTEECVCPKCGEKVSHRRGVPCSQMICPKCNAPLTGKFCE
;
A
#
# COMPACT_ATOMS: atom_id res chain seq x y z
N MET A 1 -22.65 16.66 29.76
CA MET A 1 -21.45 16.61 28.89
C MET A 1 -21.52 15.32 28.07
N ARG A 2 -21.58 15.39 26.73
CA ARG A 2 -21.76 14.21 25.87
C ARG A 2 -20.43 13.44 25.80
N ASN A 3 -20.38 12.25 26.40
CA ASN A 3 -19.26 11.32 26.23
C ASN A 3 -19.11 10.99 24.74
N GLY A 4 -18.03 11.49 24.12
CA GLY A 4 -17.67 11.18 22.75
C GLY A 4 -17.46 9.67 22.62
N LYS A 5 -18.39 8.99 21.95
CA LYS A 5 -18.25 7.57 21.59
C LYS A 5 -16.94 7.43 20.82
N ARG A 6 -15.91 6.84 21.43
CA ARG A 6 -14.67 6.47 20.72
C ARG A 6 -15.09 5.49 19.65
N GLY A 7 -15.14 5.93 18.40
CA GLY A 7 -15.49 5.08 17.27
C GLY A 7 -14.62 3.82 17.29
N ARG A 8 -15.20 2.67 16.92
CA ARG A 8 -14.45 1.42 16.74
C ARG A 8 -13.21 1.74 15.90
N LYS A 9 -12.01 1.50 16.46
CA LYS A 9 -10.74 1.71 15.76
C LYS A 9 -10.85 1.05 14.39
N LYS A 10 -10.59 1.81 13.32
CA LYS A 10 -10.56 1.23 11.97
C LYS A 10 -9.48 0.14 12.00
N LEU A 11 -9.87 -1.07 11.62
CA LEU A 11 -8.90 -2.13 11.43
C LEU A 11 -7.95 -1.64 10.33
N LEU A 12 -6.65 -1.79 10.56
CA LEU A 12 -5.64 -1.51 9.57
C LEU A 12 -5.87 -2.45 8.37
N ARG A 13 -5.92 -1.90 7.16
CA ARG A 13 -6.26 -2.67 5.95
C ARG A 13 -5.00 -3.04 5.19
N THR A 14 -5.03 -4.18 4.53
CA THR A 14 -3.86 -4.68 3.81
C THR A 14 -3.85 -4.14 2.37
N ILE A 15 -2.77 -3.51 1.92
CA ILE A 15 -2.57 -3.12 0.51
C ILE A 15 -1.33 -3.83 -0.05
N HIS A 16 -1.32 -4.09 -1.36
CA HIS A 16 -0.25 -4.85 -2.01
C HIS A 16 0.47 -4.03 -3.09
N PHE A 17 0.01 -2.81 -3.36
CA PHE A 17 0.62 -1.90 -4.31
C PHE A 17 0.81 -0.48 -3.74
N CYS A 18 1.99 0.06 -4.00
CA CYS A 18 2.37 1.42 -3.64
C CYS A 18 2.62 2.22 -4.93
N PRO A 19 1.80 3.23 -5.25
CA PRO A 19 2.01 4.01 -6.45
C PRO A 19 3.24 4.92 -6.30
N GLU A 20 4.19 4.85 -7.25
CA GLU A 20 5.29 5.82 -7.35
C GLU A 20 4.79 7.19 -7.83
N ILE A 21 3.79 7.18 -8.73
CA ILE A 21 3.12 8.38 -9.24
C ILE A 21 1.90 8.65 -8.38
N THR A 22 1.99 9.64 -7.51
CA THR A 22 0.94 10.00 -6.55
C THR A 22 0.08 11.17 -6.98
N TYR A 23 0.34 11.78 -8.14
CA TYR A 23 -0.38 12.98 -8.57
C TYR A 23 -0.67 12.96 -10.08
N PHE A 24 -1.94 13.16 -10.44
CA PHE A 24 -2.40 13.29 -11.81
C PHE A 24 -3.17 14.60 -11.98
N LYS A 25 -2.94 15.29 -13.10
CA LYS A 25 -3.65 16.53 -13.42
C LYS A 25 -3.95 16.66 -14.91
N PRO A 26 -5.04 17.34 -15.28
CA PRO A 26 -5.29 17.74 -16.66
C PRO A 26 -4.19 18.66 -17.18
N VAL A 27 -3.93 18.53 -18.48
CA VAL A 27 -2.98 19.37 -19.20
C VAL A 27 -3.57 20.78 -19.39
N GLY A 28 -2.71 21.80 -19.39
CA GLY A 28 -3.11 23.18 -19.71
C GLY A 28 -3.68 24.00 -18.54
N VAL A 29 -3.97 23.39 -17.38
CA VAL A 29 -4.46 24.11 -16.20
C VAL A 29 -3.40 24.17 -15.10
N PRO A 30 -3.07 25.37 -14.57
CA PRO A 30 -2.18 25.51 -13.42
C PRO A 30 -2.78 24.91 -12.14
N LEU A 31 -1.93 24.25 -11.33
CA LEU A 31 -2.33 23.58 -10.09
C LEU A 31 -3.09 24.49 -9.11
N ARG A 32 -2.65 25.75 -8.97
CA ARG A 32 -3.28 26.75 -8.10
C ARG A 32 -4.76 27.02 -8.39
N ASN A 33 -5.23 26.70 -9.59
CA ASN A 33 -6.59 26.94 -10.04
C ASN A 33 -7.42 25.64 -10.09
N LEU A 34 -6.83 24.51 -9.70
CA LEU A 34 -7.46 23.21 -9.82
C LEU A 34 -7.99 22.73 -8.48
N GLN A 35 -9.19 22.18 -8.49
CA GLN A 35 -9.68 21.41 -7.35
C GLN A 35 -9.05 20.03 -7.36
N GLU A 36 -8.80 19.49 -6.17
CA GLU A 36 -8.19 18.17 -5.99
C GLU A 36 -9.21 17.18 -5.43
N GLU A 37 -9.19 15.96 -5.96
CA GLU A 37 -9.86 14.79 -5.38
C GLU A 37 -8.79 13.86 -4.80
N VAL A 38 -8.91 13.58 -3.50
CA VAL A 38 -7.97 12.70 -2.80
C VAL A 38 -8.45 11.26 -2.87
N LEU A 39 -7.71 10.42 -3.56
CA LEU A 39 -7.86 8.97 -3.55
C LEU A 39 -6.99 8.37 -2.44
N THR A 40 -7.59 7.61 -1.54
CA THR A 40 -6.83 6.92 -0.47
C THR A 40 -6.13 5.68 -1.02
N LEU A 41 -5.06 5.22 -0.39
CA LEU A 41 -4.35 4.01 -0.82
C LEU A 41 -5.26 2.76 -0.83
N ASP A 42 -6.22 2.68 0.09
CA ASP A 42 -7.28 1.66 0.11
C ASP A 42 -8.11 1.67 -1.21
N GLU A 43 -8.39 2.86 -1.73
CA GLU A 43 -9.22 3.04 -2.92
C GLU A 43 -8.42 2.68 -4.18
N VAL A 44 -7.13 3.06 -4.21
CA VAL A 44 -6.21 2.69 -5.29
C VAL A 44 -6.00 1.18 -5.35
N GLU A 45 -5.80 0.53 -4.20
CA GLU A 45 -5.66 -0.93 -4.12
C GLU A 45 -6.92 -1.65 -4.59
N ALA A 46 -8.10 -1.15 -4.22
CA ALA A 46 -9.37 -1.73 -4.64
C ALA A 46 -9.59 -1.62 -6.15
N ILE A 47 -9.28 -0.46 -6.75
CA ILE A 47 -9.31 -0.27 -8.20
C ILE A 47 -8.33 -1.24 -8.87
N ARG A 48 -7.09 -1.31 -8.40
CA ARG A 48 -6.08 -2.22 -8.96
C ARG A 48 -6.53 -3.68 -8.89
N SER A 49 -7.02 -4.11 -7.74
CA SER A 49 -7.42 -5.50 -7.51
C SER A 49 -8.59 -5.93 -8.40
N THR A 50 -9.61 -5.08 -8.57
CA THR A 50 -10.81 -5.46 -9.34
C THR A 50 -10.72 -5.08 -10.81
N ASP A 51 -10.23 -3.87 -11.12
CA ASP A 51 -10.27 -3.33 -12.48
C ASP A 51 -8.98 -3.63 -13.29
N LEU A 52 -7.88 -4.03 -12.65
CA LEU A 52 -6.62 -4.40 -13.34
C LEU A 52 -6.23 -5.86 -13.15
N ASP A 53 -6.35 -6.40 -11.94
CA ASP A 53 -6.03 -7.81 -11.65
C ASP A 53 -7.23 -8.76 -11.92
N ASP A 54 -8.38 -8.21 -12.35
CA ASP A 54 -9.62 -8.94 -12.64
C ASP A 54 -10.13 -9.81 -11.47
N LEU A 55 -9.80 -9.45 -10.23
CA LEU A 55 -10.27 -10.18 -9.05
C LEU A 55 -11.73 -9.83 -8.76
N ASN A 56 -12.51 -10.89 -8.60
CA ASN A 56 -13.81 -10.88 -7.97
C ASN A 56 -13.75 -10.26 -6.56
N GLN A 57 -14.81 -9.53 -6.22
CA GLN A 57 -14.89 -8.67 -5.03
C GLN A 57 -14.68 -9.41 -3.71
N GLU A 58 -15.03 -10.69 -3.65
CA GLU A 58 -14.80 -11.53 -2.47
C GLU A 58 -13.32 -11.84 -2.29
N GLU A 59 -12.63 -12.23 -3.35
CA GLU A 59 -11.19 -12.52 -3.32
C GLU A 59 -10.38 -11.26 -3.00
N ALA A 60 -10.74 -10.12 -3.60
CA ALA A 60 -10.10 -8.86 -3.32
C ALA A 60 -10.34 -8.38 -1.87
N ALA A 61 -11.55 -8.58 -1.33
CA ALA A 61 -11.85 -8.27 0.07
C ALA A 61 -11.02 -9.13 1.05
N ILE A 62 -10.87 -10.43 0.74
CA ILE A 62 -10.03 -11.35 1.52
C ILE A 62 -8.57 -10.90 1.49
N LYS A 63 -8.03 -10.55 0.31
CA LYS A 63 -6.65 -10.04 0.17
C LYS A 63 -6.39 -8.76 0.94
N MET A 64 -7.39 -7.88 1.06
CA MET A 64 -7.31 -6.64 1.84
C MET A 64 -7.60 -6.83 3.35
N GLY A 65 -8.01 -8.03 3.77
CA GLY A 65 -8.36 -8.32 5.16
C GLY A 65 -9.63 -7.62 5.66
N ILE A 66 -10.59 -7.36 4.77
CA ILE A 66 -11.84 -6.63 5.07
C ILE A 66 -13.08 -7.41 4.65
N SER A 67 -14.25 -7.01 5.18
CA SER A 67 -15.51 -7.61 4.74
C SER A 67 -15.88 -7.17 3.32
N ARG A 68 -16.54 -8.05 2.57
CA ARG A 68 -17.04 -7.79 1.20
C ARG A 68 -17.81 -6.47 1.08
N ILE A 69 -18.68 -6.17 2.05
CA ILE A 69 -19.47 -4.92 2.08
C ILE A 69 -18.56 -3.70 2.26
N THR A 70 -17.49 -3.81 3.06
CA THR A 70 -16.53 -2.71 3.24
C THR A 70 -15.74 -2.49 1.96
N TYR A 71 -15.30 -3.56 1.29
CA TYR A 71 -14.60 -3.50 0.02
C TYR A 71 -15.45 -2.81 -1.06
N LEU A 72 -16.72 -3.23 -1.21
CA LEU A 72 -17.68 -2.61 -2.12
C LEU A 72 -17.84 -1.10 -1.89
N ARG A 73 -17.89 -0.67 -0.63
CA ARG A 73 -17.98 0.77 -0.29
C ARG A 73 -16.73 1.53 -0.68
N ILE A 74 -15.55 0.94 -0.52
CA ILE A 74 -14.27 1.53 -0.91
C ILE A 74 -14.22 1.66 -2.44
N LEU A 75 -14.50 0.58 -3.17
CA LEU A 75 -14.49 0.56 -4.63
C LEU A 75 -15.46 1.60 -5.22
N HIS A 76 -16.70 1.64 -4.71
CA HIS A 76 -17.69 2.61 -5.16
C HIS A 76 -17.30 4.06 -4.85
N SER A 77 -16.66 4.31 -3.69
CA SER A 77 -16.10 5.63 -3.35
C SER A 77 -15.01 6.02 -4.34
N ALA A 78 -14.11 5.09 -4.67
CA ALA A 78 -13.00 5.27 -5.58
C ALA A 78 -13.49 5.65 -7.00
N HIS A 79 -14.39 4.86 -7.57
CA HIS A 79 -14.97 5.14 -8.89
C HIS A 79 -15.68 6.50 -8.95
N LYS A 80 -16.38 6.88 -7.88
CA LYS A 80 -17.05 8.19 -7.81
C LYS A 80 -16.06 9.35 -7.84
N LYS A 81 -14.92 9.23 -7.16
CA LYS A 81 -13.85 10.25 -7.16
C LYS A 81 -13.16 10.35 -8.52
N ILE A 82 -12.89 9.22 -9.15
CA ILE A 82 -12.34 9.18 -10.51
C ILE A 82 -13.32 9.85 -11.48
N ALA A 83 -14.59 9.46 -11.47
CA ALA A 83 -15.60 10.03 -12.34
C ALA A 83 -15.70 11.55 -12.16
N ARG A 84 -15.71 12.05 -10.91
CA ARG A 84 -15.70 13.50 -10.63
C ARG A 84 -14.45 14.18 -11.18
N SER A 85 -13.29 13.53 -11.10
CA SER A 85 -12.04 14.09 -11.60
C SER A 85 -12.04 14.21 -13.12
N LEU A 86 -12.54 13.18 -13.80
CA LEU A 86 -12.65 13.16 -15.27
C LEU A 86 -13.70 14.16 -15.78
N ILE A 87 -14.88 14.24 -15.15
CA ILE A 87 -15.99 15.10 -15.61
C ILE A 87 -15.75 16.58 -15.31
N TYR A 88 -15.22 16.90 -14.12
CA TYR A 88 -15.01 18.29 -13.69
C TYR A 88 -13.58 18.79 -13.89
N GLY A 89 -12.69 17.99 -14.47
CA GLY A 89 -11.29 18.35 -14.71
C GLY A 89 -10.50 18.60 -13.42
N LYS A 90 -10.73 17.78 -12.39
CA LYS A 90 -10.01 17.89 -11.11
C LYS A 90 -8.67 17.16 -11.16
N ALA A 91 -7.71 17.59 -10.36
CA ALA A 91 -6.52 16.78 -10.10
C ALA A 91 -6.88 15.60 -9.21
N ILE A 92 -6.17 14.50 -9.40
CA ILE A 92 -6.20 13.36 -8.52
C ILE A 92 -4.91 13.36 -7.73
N GLN A 93 -5.02 13.40 -6.40
CA GLN A 93 -3.91 13.14 -5.51
C GLN A 93 -4.15 11.81 -4.80
N MET A 94 -3.21 10.89 -4.93
CA MET A 94 -3.19 9.65 -4.17
C MET A 94 -2.48 9.92 -2.85
N ARG A 95 -3.21 9.88 -1.74
CA ARG A 95 -2.63 10.13 -0.41
C ARG A 95 -3.41 9.43 0.69
N GLY A 96 -2.65 8.95 1.69
CA GLY A 96 -3.17 8.54 2.97
C GLY A 96 -3.87 7.18 3.00
N GLY A 97 -4.15 6.71 4.21
CA GLY A 97 -4.72 5.40 4.50
C GLY A 97 -4.01 4.79 5.71
N ASP A 98 -4.76 4.24 6.66
CA ASP A 98 -4.21 3.45 7.76
C ASP A 98 -3.98 2.01 7.24
N VAL A 99 -2.98 1.86 6.38
CA VAL A 99 -2.75 0.64 5.59
C VAL A 99 -1.48 -0.12 6.02
N ILE A 100 -1.53 -1.45 5.95
CA ILE A 100 -0.42 -2.37 6.16
C ILE A 100 -0.07 -2.98 4.81
N MET A 101 1.21 -3.05 4.46
CA MET A 101 1.65 -3.85 3.32
C MET A 101 2.31 -5.13 3.83
N PRO A 102 1.82 -6.32 3.47
CA PRO A 102 2.48 -7.57 3.84
C PRO A 102 3.67 -7.79 2.90
N ASN A 103 4.81 -8.21 3.45
CA ASN A 103 6.02 -8.63 2.70
C ASN A 103 6.84 -7.53 1.99
N LEU A 104 6.55 -6.25 2.18
CA LEU A 104 7.36 -5.11 1.69
C LEU A 104 8.48 -4.67 2.66
N ASP A 105 8.67 -5.46 3.70
CA ASP A 105 9.76 -5.40 4.65
C ASP A 105 10.82 -6.44 4.30
N GLY A 106 11.11 -6.72 3.02
CA GLY A 106 12.24 -7.56 2.63
C GLY A 106 12.31 -8.96 3.27
N THR A 107 11.19 -9.47 3.82
CA THR A 107 11.07 -10.78 4.47
C THR A 107 10.57 -11.87 3.54
N GLY A 108 10.38 -11.52 2.26
CA GLY A 108 10.11 -12.50 1.22
C GLY A 108 11.11 -13.65 1.35
N PRO A 109 10.66 -14.92 1.31
CA PRO A 109 11.55 -16.06 1.40
C PRO A 109 12.65 -15.92 0.34
N GLN A 110 13.89 -16.27 0.71
CA GLN A 110 14.96 -16.41 -0.28
C GLN A 110 14.44 -17.37 -1.35
N GLY A 111 14.36 -16.91 -2.60
CA GLY A 111 13.82 -17.72 -3.70
C GLY A 111 14.52 -19.08 -3.75
N HIS A 112 13.84 -20.12 -3.30
CA HIS A 112 14.24 -21.49 -3.55
C HIS A 112 13.72 -21.80 -4.95
N GLY A 113 14.57 -21.65 -5.97
CA GLY A 113 14.23 -22.12 -7.31
C GLY A 113 13.77 -23.58 -7.22
N SER A 114 12.68 -23.92 -7.90
CA SER A 114 12.21 -25.31 -7.99
C SER A 114 13.33 -26.18 -8.56
N GLN A 115 13.76 -27.18 -7.78
CA GLN A 115 14.77 -28.18 -8.16
C GLN A 115 14.26 -29.18 -9.22
N THR A 116 13.46 -28.75 -10.19
CA THR A 116 12.96 -29.62 -11.26
C THR A 116 13.66 -29.39 -12.61
N GLY A 117 14.71 -28.59 -12.65
CA GLY A 117 15.55 -28.43 -13.84
C GLY A 117 16.78 -29.33 -13.84
N GLN A 118 16.72 -30.47 -14.54
CA GLN A 118 17.92 -31.14 -15.05
C GLN A 118 18.57 -30.21 -16.10
N GLY A 119 19.44 -29.31 -15.67
CA GLY A 119 20.16 -28.39 -16.54
C GLY A 119 21.49 -28.03 -15.93
N GLN A 120 22.56 -28.66 -16.43
CA GLN A 120 23.94 -28.28 -16.12
C GLN A 120 24.19 -26.89 -16.71
N GLY A 121 24.17 -25.85 -15.86
CA GLY A 121 24.41 -24.49 -16.30
C GLY A 121 24.72 -23.57 -15.12
N TRP A 122 25.97 -23.10 -15.07
CA TRP A 122 26.45 -22.13 -14.09
C TRP A 122 25.79 -20.77 -14.35
N GLY A 123 24.78 -20.44 -13.56
CA GLY A 123 24.13 -19.13 -13.59
C GLY A 123 23.47 -18.84 -12.24
N LYS A 124 24.17 -18.12 -11.37
CA LYS A 124 23.62 -17.52 -10.14
C LYS A 124 22.55 -16.49 -10.51
N LYS A 125 21.35 -16.92 -10.89
CA LYS A 125 20.20 -16.02 -10.98
C LYS A 125 19.69 -15.79 -9.57
N GLN A 126 20.22 -14.75 -8.93
CA GLN A 126 19.61 -14.11 -7.77
C GLN A 126 18.17 -13.79 -8.16
N GLY A 127 17.21 -14.48 -7.56
CA GLY A 127 15.81 -14.07 -7.63
C GLY A 127 15.73 -12.66 -7.06
N GLN A 128 15.48 -11.68 -7.92
CA GLN A 128 15.11 -10.33 -7.49
C GLN A 128 13.74 -10.45 -6.86
N GLY A 129 13.70 -10.60 -5.54
CA GLY A 129 12.47 -10.44 -4.78
C GLY A 129 11.90 -9.06 -5.06
N LEU A 130 10.67 -9.03 -5.58
CA LEU A 130 9.96 -7.79 -5.87
C LEU A 130 9.67 -7.06 -4.55
N GLY A 131 10.16 -5.82 -4.45
CA GLY A 131 9.64 -4.81 -3.52
C GLY A 131 9.87 -5.08 -2.04
N GLY A 132 10.98 -4.56 -1.52
CA GLY A 132 11.11 -4.24 -0.10
C GLY A 132 11.57 -2.80 0.04
N THR A 133 10.98 -2.03 0.95
CA THR A 133 11.49 -0.68 1.27
C THR A 133 12.90 -0.80 1.86
N GLU A 134 13.85 0.03 1.42
CA GLU A 134 15.23 0.00 1.95
C GLU A 134 15.31 0.50 3.41
N GLU A 135 14.25 1.17 3.89
CA GLU A 135 14.17 1.81 5.19
C GLU A 135 12.89 1.43 5.96
N CYS A 136 13.05 1.11 7.23
CA CYS A 136 11.97 1.03 8.22
C CYS A 136 11.89 2.34 9.03
N VAL A 137 10.72 2.67 9.57
CA VAL A 137 10.47 3.92 10.32
C VAL A 137 9.91 3.62 11.71
N CYS A 138 10.39 4.29 12.77
CA CYS A 138 9.77 4.21 14.12
C CYS A 138 8.45 4.99 14.13
N PRO A 139 7.29 4.37 14.41
CA PRO A 139 6.00 5.08 14.50
C PRO A 139 5.93 6.05 15.68
N LYS A 140 6.80 5.90 16.68
CA LYS A 140 6.84 6.72 17.90
C LYS A 140 7.72 7.97 17.75
N CYS A 141 8.79 7.94 16.95
CA CYS A 141 9.75 9.05 16.85
C CYS A 141 10.15 9.43 15.42
N GLY A 142 9.67 8.72 14.39
CA GLY A 142 9.98 9.00 12.99
C GLY A 142 11.37 8.57 12.53
N GLU A 143 12.17 7.92 13.38
CA GLU A 143 13.53 7.50 13.02
C GLU A 143 13.52 6.48 11.89
N LYS A 144 14.31 6.73 10.84
CA LYS A 144 14.50 5.85 9.69
C LYS A 144 15.72 4.95 9.94
N VAL A 145 15.56 3.65 9.74
CA VAL A 145 16.59 2.63 9.97
C VAL A 145 16.64 1.73 8.75
N SER A 146 17.84 1.37 8.28
CA SER A 146 17.98 0.47 7.13
C SER A 146 17.31 -0.88 7.40
N HIS A 147 16.57 -1.36 6.40
CA HIS A 147 15.81 -2.59 6.48
C HIS A 147 16.73 -3.83 6.47
N ARG A 148 16.54 -4.77 7.43
CA ARG A 148 17.31 -6.02 7.50
C ARG A 148 16.60 -7.15 6.77
N ARG A 149 17.12 -7.50 5.58
CA ARG A 149 16.60 -8.62 4.76
C ARG A 149 16.35 -9.89 5.58
N GLY A 150 15.19 -10.50 5.38
CA GLY A 150 14.74 -11.71 6.09
C GLY A 150 14.19 -11.46 7.49
N VAL A 151 14.19 -10.22 8.00
CA VAL A 151 13.64 -9.87 9.32
C VAL A 151 12.61 -8.76 9.16
N PRO A 152 11.34 -8.97 9.58
CA PRO A 152 10.32 -7.96 9.46
C PRO A 152 10.70 -6.65 10.14
N CYS A 153 10.31 -5.50 9.56
CA CYS A 153 10.49 -4.21 10.23
C CYS A 153 9.86 -4.25 11.64
N SER A 154 8.74 -4.97 11.81
CA SER A 154 8.05 -5.14 13.10
C SER A 154 8.87 -5.90 14.16
N GLN A 155 9.87 -6.68 13.76
CA GLN A 155 10.79 -7.37 14.65
C GLN A 155 12.07 -6.56 14.93
N MET A 156 12.33 -5.49 14.17
CA MET A 156 13.43 -4.59 14.43
C MET A 156 13.04 -3.50 15.44
N ILE A 157 14.00 -3.12 16.27
CA ILE A 157 13.79 -2.13 17.34
C ILE A 157 14.46 -0.82 16.97
N CYS A 158 13.76 0.29 17.18
CA CYS A 158 14.31 1.61 16.96
C CYS A 158 15.41 1.98 17.97
N PRO A 159 16.57 2.48 17.52
CA PRO A 159 17.68 2.86 18.39
C PRO A 159 17.38 4.08 19.29
N LYS A 160 16.43 4.93 18.92
CA LYS A 160 16.05 6.12 19.71
C LYS A 160 14.92 5.86 20.71
N CYS A 161 13.88 5.16 20.27
CA CYS A 161 12.59 5.11 20.95
C CYS A 161 12.31 3.73 21.61
N ASN A 162 13.14 2.73 21.32
CA ASN A 162 12.99 1.31 21.67
C ASN A 162 11.64 0.68 21.29
N ALA A 163 10.90 1.31 20.37
CA ALA A 163 9.65 0.79 19.83
C ALA A 163 9.92 -0.08 18.58
N PRO A 164 9.05 -1.05 18.27
CA PRO A 164 9.15 -1.80 17.03
C PRO A 164 9.01 -0.86 15.83
N LEU A 165 9.86 -1.08 14.82
CA LEU A 165 9.83 -0.31 13.58
C LEU A 165 8.67 -0.78 12.67
N THR A 166 8.29 0.04 11.71
CA THR A 166 7.31 -0.30 10.68
C THR A 166 7.94 -0.11 9.31
N GLY A 167 7.49 -0.82 8.27
CA GLY A 167 7.90 -0.48 6.89
C GLY A 167 7.52 0.97 6.58
N LYS A 168 8.33 1.70 5.82
CA LYS A 168 7.95 3.04 5.40
C LYS A 168 6.76 2.92 4.44
N PHE A 169 5.60 3.40 4.88
CA PHE A 169 4.37 3.41 4.10
C PHE A 169 4.47 4.44 2.99
N CYS A 170 3.77 4.22 1.88
CA CYS A 170 3.59 5.19 0.81
C CYS A 170 3.18 6.55 1.41
N GLU A 171 4.01 7.59 1.24
CA GLU A 171 3.77 8.96 1.75
C GLU A 171 2.78 9.73 0.88
#